data_AF-A0A6L8EUM3-F1
#
_entry.id   AF-A0A6L8EUM3-F1
#
_cell.length_a   1.000
_cell.length_b   1.000
_cell.length_c   1.000
_cell.angle_alpha   90.00
_cell.angle_beta   90.00
_cell.angle_gamma   90.00
#
_symmetry.space_group_name_H-M   'P 1'
#
loop_
_entity.id
_entity.type
_entity.pdbx_description
1 polymer ?
#
loop_
_entity_poly.entity_id
_entity_poly.type
_entity_poly.pdbx_seq_one_letter_code
_entity_poly.pdbx_strand_id
1 'polypeptide(L)'
;MDFTKFVSLLERRALFFARADKLGDPFEGAIPISNIEGRYTSLKSRLSDKEILIHEHLRRELRRFTLISCWHESSHESEAMWKIYASANSGIAIKTNFTSFVESFITDEKIHIGKVQYIDYD
;
A
#
# COMPACT_ATOMS: atom_id res chain seq x y z
N MET A 1 13.73 -3.95 -7.80
CA MET A 1 13.29 -5.30 -8.24
C MET A 1 14.54 -6.14 -8.47
N ASP A 2 14.58 -7.37 -7.98
CA ASP A 2 15.66 -8.32 -8.29
C ASP A 2 15.25 -9.26 -9.45
N PHE A 3 16.22 -10.01 -9.98
CA PHE A 3 16.00 -10.90 -11.11
C PHE A 3 14.93 -11.97 -10.81
N THR A 4 14.95 -12.58 -9.63
CA THR A 4 14.01 -13.66 -9.27
C THR A 4 12.57 -13.17 -9.21
N LYS A 5 12.32 -11.99 -8.63
CA LYS A 5 10.99 -11.37 -8.62
C LYS A 5 10.54 -10.97 -10.02
N PHE A 6 11.46 -10.51 -10.88
CA PHE A 6 11.15 -10.19 -12.27
C PHE A 6 10.74 -11.44 -13.06
N VAL A 7 11.49 -12.54 -12.94
CA VAL A 7 11.12 -13.83 -13.56
C VAL A 7 9.76 -14.29 -13.05
N SER A 8 9.52 -14.22 -11.73
CA SER A 8 8.22 -14.55 -11.13
C SER A 8 7.07 -13.73 -11.74
N LEU A 9 7.26 -12.44 -11.99
CA LEU A 9 6.26 -11.57 -12.63
C LEU A 9 5.95 -12.02 -14.06
N LEU A 10 6.98 -12.33 -14.86
CA LEU A 10 6.80 -12.77 -16.24
C LEU A 10 6.13 -14.14 -16.35
N GLU A 11 6.56 -15.09 -15.52
CA GLU A 11 6.02 -16.46 -15.51
C GLU A 11 4.56 -16.48 -15.06
N ARG A 12 4.24 -15.74 -13.99
CA ARG A 12 2.87 -15.68 -13.45
C ARG A 12 1.96 -14.74 -14.22
N ARG A 13 2.53 -13.83 -15.02
CA ARG A 13 1.81 -12.73 -15.68
C ARG A 13 0.90 -11.96 -14.71
N ALA A 14 1.39 -11.77 -13.50
CA ALA A 14 0.63 -11.21 -12.40
C ALA A 14 1.54 -10.33 -11.53
N LEU A 15 0.95 -9.27 -10.98
CA LEU A 15 1.61 -8.42 -10.00
C LEU A 15 1.45 -9.00 -8.60
N PHE A 16 2.50 -8.86 -7.80
CA PHE A 16 2.48 -9.24 -6.40
C PHE A 16 1.91 -8.09 -5.55
N PHE A 17 0.98 -8.43 -4.67
CA PHE A 17 0.48 -7.50 -3.66
C PHE A 17 0.88 -8.00 -2.26
N ALA A 18 1.56 -7.15 -1.50
CA ALA A 18 1.92 -7.41 -0.11
C ALA A 18 0.74 -7.04 0.81
N ARG A 19 0.57 -7.75 1.92
CA ARG A 19 -0.34 -7.30 2.97
C ARG A 19 0.18 -5.99 3.59
N ALA A 20 -0.70 -5.05 3.87
CA ALA A 20 -0.33 -3.76 4.45
C ALA A 20 0.44 -3.91 5.77
N ASP A 21 0.03 -4.88 6.62
CA ASP A 21 0.73 -5.18 7.89
C ASP A 21 2.15 -5.75 7.73
N LYS A 22 2.61 -5.99 6.51
CA LYS A 22 3.96 -6.51 6.18
C LYS A 22 4.88 -5.49 5.53
N LEU A 23 4.41 -4.26 5.28
CA LEU A 23 5.20 -3.21 4.63
C LEU A 23 6.17 -2.48 5.58
N GLY A 24 6.05 -2.71 6.89
CA GLY A 24 7.01 -2.23 7.90
C GLY A 24 6.68 -0.86 8.49
N ASP A 25 5.95 -0.01 7.78
CA ASP A 25 5.42 1.25 8.33
C ASP A 25 4.17 0.96 9.22
N PRO A 26 4.20 1.32 10.52
CA PRO A 26 3.07 1.13 11.43
C PRO A 26 1.78 1.86 11.04
N PHE A 27 1.87 2.89 10.18
CA PHE A 27 0.73 3.67 9.69
C PHE A 27 0.29 3.27 8.28
N GLU A 28 0.98 2.34 7.63
CA GLU A 28 0.64 1.88 6.28
C GLU A 28 -0.74 1.21 6.28
N GLY A 29 -1.64 1.73 5.43
CA GLY A 29 -3.04 1.31 5.38
C GLY A 29 -3.85 1.64 6.64
N ALA A 30 -3.31 2.45 7.57
CA ALA A 30 -4.03 2.91 8.75
C ALA A 30 -4.95 4.10 8.41
N ILE A 31 -6.01 4.26 9.19
CA ILE A 31 -6.85 5.46 9.14
C ILE A 31 -6.16 6.55 9.99
N PRO A 32 -5.98 7.78 9.49
CA PRO A 32 -5.36 8.87 10.24
C PRO A 32 -6.00 9.14 11.61
N ILE A 33 -5.21 9.51 12.63
CA ILE A 33 -5.71 9.80 13.98
C ILE A 33 -6.75 10.93 13.97
N SER A 34 -6.57 11.98 13.19
CA SER A 34 -7.57 13.06 13.05
C SER A 34 -8.94 12.54 12.58
N ASN A 35 -8.95 11.59 11.63
CA ASN A 35 -10.16 10.89 11.21
C ASN A 35 -10.69 9.94 12.31
N ILE A 36 -9.82 9.46 13.19
CA ILE A 36 -10.17 8.67 14.36
C ILE A 36 -10.79 9.56 15.44
N GLU A 37 -10.24 10.71 15.79
CA GLU A 37 -10.74 11.60 16.86
C GLU A 37 -12.10 12.20 16.52
N GLY A 38 -12.28 12.68 15.29
CA GLY A 38 -13.60 13.15 14.81
C GLY A 38 -14.64 12.03 14.82
N ARG A 39 -14.24 10.80 14.47
CA ARG A 39 -15.10 9.61 14.60
C ARG A 39 -15.28 9.18 16.04
N TYR A 40 -14.27 9.24 16.89
CA TYR A 40 -14.30 8.77 18.27
C TYR A 40 -15.22 9.65 19.11
N THR A 41 -15.12 10.96 18.93
CA THR A 41 -16.01 11.95 19.56
C THR A 41 -17.46 11.75 19.13
N SER A 42 -17.71 11.47 17.84
CA SER A 42 -19.05 11.18 17.33
C SER A 42 -19.56 9.75 17.63
N LEU A 43 -18.68 8.79 17.87
CA LEU A 43 -19.01 7.40 18.21
C LEU A 43 -19.22 7.23 19.72
N LYS A 44 -18.48 7.91 20.60
CA LYS A 44 -18.66 7.83 22.07
C LYS A 44 -20.06 8.23 22.53
N SER A 45 -20.70 9.15 21.82
CA SER A 45 -22.08 9.55 22.10
C SER A 45 -23.11 8.50 21.66
N ARG A 46 -22.70 7.48 20.88
CA ARG A 46 -23.58 6.51 20.22
C ARG A 46 -23.23 5.04 20.51
N LEU A 47 -22.03 4.76 21.00
CA LEU A 47 -21.47 3.43 21.20
C LEU A 47 -20.90 3.30 22.62
N SER A 48 -20.95 2.10 23.15
CA SER A 48 -20.29 1.70 24.39
C SER A 48 -18.77 1.58 24.23
N ASP A 49 -18.03 1.64 25.35
CA ASP A 49 -16.57 1.46 25.36
C ASP A 49 -16.14 0.11 24.74
N LYS A 50 -16.97 -0.93 24.90
CA LYS A 50 -16.72 -2.25 24.30
C LYS A 50 -16.78 -2.21 22.77
N GLU A 51 -17.76 -1.51 22.20
CA GLU A 51 -17.91 -1.37 20.75
C GLU A 51 -16.77 -0.52 20.16
N ILE A 52 -16.33 0.50 20.87
CA ILE A 52 -15.15 1.31 20.51
C ILE A 52 -13.90 0.42 20.43
N LEU A 53 -13.68 -0.42 21.45
CA LEU A 53 -12.53 -1.33 21.48
C LEU A 53 -12.59 -2.35 20.33
N ILE A 54 -13.77 -2.89 20.03
CA ILE A 54 -13.99 -3.78 18.88
C ILE A 54 -13.64 -3.07 17.57
N HIS A 55 -14.08 -1.82 17.40
CA HIS A 55 -13.76 -1.03 16.21
C HIS A 55 -12.26 -0.78 16.06
N GLU A 56 -11.54 -0.49 17.14
CA GLU A 56 -10.10 -0.31 17.12
C GLU A 56 -9.37 -1.61 16.73
N HIS A 57 -9.77 -2.73 17.34
CA HIS A 57 -9.22 -4.03 17.00
C HIS A 57 -9.47 -4.39 15.52
N LEU A 58 -10.71 -4.23 15.05
CA LEU A 58 -11.06 -4.46 13.65
C LEU A 58 -10.22 -3.61 12.70
N ARG A 59 -9.96 -2.34 13.01
CA ARG A 59 -9.10 -1.48 12.17
C ARG A 59 -7.68 -2.01 12.03
N ARG A 60 -7.08 -2.48 13.14
CA ARG A 60 -5.75 -3.10 13.08
C ARG A 60 -5.75 -4.37 12.24
N GLU A 61 -6.78 -5.19 12.39
CA GLU A 61 -6.93 -6.44 11.64
C GLU A 61 -7.22 -6.21 10.16
N LEU A 62 -7.93 -5.13 9.79
CA LEU A 62 -8.22 -4.78 8.40
C LEU A 62 -6.95 -4.67 7.55
N ARG A 63 -5.82 -4.22 8.13
CA ARG A 63 -4.52 -4.17 7.42
C ARG A 63 -4.04 -5.52 6.91
N ARG A 64 -4.48 -6.63 7.51
CA ARG A 64 -4.15 -7.99 7.06
C ARG A 64 -4.95 -8.40 5.81
N PHE A 65 -6.05 -7.70 5.54
CA PHE A 65 -6.93 -7.88 4.40
C PHE A 65 -6.77 -6.77 3.35
N THR A 66 -5.95 -5.76 3.63
CA THR A 66 -5.54 -4.74 2.66
C THR A 66 -4.27 -5.21 1.94
N LEU A 67 -4.37 -5.36 0.63
CA LEU A 67 -3.27 -5.79 -0.24
C LEU A 67 -2.77 -4.61 -1.07
N ILE A 68 -1.45 -4.41 -1.10
CA ILE A 68 -0.81 -3.21 -1.63
C ILE A 68 0.32 -3.60 -2.59
N SER A 69 0.37 -2.92 -3.74
CA SER A 69 1.50 -2.95 -4.69
C SER A 69 1.99 -1.51 -4.89
N CYS A 70 3.12 -1.15 -4.27
CA CYS A 70 3.67 0.21 -4.35
C CYS A 70 4.54 0.42 -5.60
N TRP A 71 4.35 1.57 -6.26
CA TRP A 71 5.14 2.01 -7.41
C TRP A 71 5.69 3.41 -7.15
N HIS A 72 6.89 3.67 -7.66
CA HIS A 72 7.52 4.98 -7.57
C HIS A 72 7.21 5.79 -8.83
N GLU A 73 6.59 6.95 -8.66
CA GLU A 73 6.38 7.92 -9.73
C GLU A 73 7.56 8.91 -9.75
N SER A 74 8.30 8.95 -10.85
CA SER A 74 9.33 9.96 -11.10
C SER A 74 9.57 10.11 -12.60
N SER A 75 9.96 11.31 -13.02
CA SER A 75 10.42 11.59 -14.38
C SER A 75 11.86 11.16 -14.63
N HIS A 76 12.62 10.90 -13.56
CA HIS A 76 14.03 10.55 -13.60
C HIS A 76 14.33 9.35 -12.70
N GLU A 77 15.46 8.69 -12.94
CA GLU A 77 15.95 7.67 -12.03
C GLU A 77 16.39 8.25 -10.68
N SER A 78 16.39 7.39 -9.65
CA SER A 78 16.82 7.75 -8.30
C SER A 78 17.85 6.75 -7.80
N GLU A 79 19.08 7.23 -7.61
CA GLU A 79 20.17 6.45 -7.03
C GLU A 79 19.80 5.87 -5.65
N ALA A 80 19.02 6.63 -4.86
CA ALA A 80 18.52 6.15 -3.57
C ALA A 80 17.58 4.95 -3.75
N MET A 81 16.69 5.00 -4.73
CA MET A 81 15.76 3.90 -5.01
C MET A 81 16.51 2.65 -5.49
N TRP A 82 17.54 2.81 -6.31
CA TRP A 82 18.42 1.71 -6.71
C TRP A 82 19.07 1.06 -5.48
N LYS A 83 19.65 1.85 -4.57
CA LYS A 83 20.26 1.33 -3.34
C LYS A 83 19.29 0.61 -2.41
N ILE A 84 18.05 1.07 -2.32
CA ILE A 84 17.02 0.47 -1.44
C ILE A 84 16.44 -0.81 -2.04
N TYR A 85 16.14 -0.83 -3.35
CA TYR A 85 15.31 -1.87 -3.98
C TYR A 85 16.05 -2.79 -4.96
N ALA A 86 17.31 -2.51 -5.28
CA ALA A 86 18.15 -3.40 -6.07
C ALA A 86 19.23 -4.02 -5.20
N SER A 87 19.45 -5.31 -5.39
CA SER A 87 20.69 -5.97 -4.98
C SER A 87 21.86 -5.38 -5.75
N ALA A 88 23.00 -5.17 -5.10
CA ALA A 88 24.18 -4.49 -5.65
C ALA A 88 24.47 -4.96 -7.09
N ASN A 89 24.27 -4.05 -8.06
CA ASN A 89 24.48 -4.21 -9.50
C ASN A 89 23.56 -5.19 -10.28
N SER A 90 22.41 -5.59 -9.73
CA SER A 90 21.49 -6.54 -10.40
C SER A 90 20.02 -6.11 -10.40
N GLY A 91 19.78 -4.81 -10.23
CA GLY A 91 18.43 -4.24 -10.24
C GLY A 91 17.81 -4.24 -11.63
N ILE A 92 16.52 -4.52 -11.68
CA ILE A 92 15.70 -4.34 -12.89
C ILE A 92 14.71 -3.21 -12.64
N ALA A 93 14.58 -2.28 -13.58
CA ALA A 93 13.53 -1.27 -13.56
C ALA A 93 12.41 -1.68 -14.52
N ILE A 94 11.17 -1.67 -14.04
CA ILE A 94 9.98 -1.76 -14.88
C ILE A 94 9.40 -0.35 -14.98
N LYS A 95 9.27 0.15 -16.20
CA LYS A 95 8.71 1.47 -16.47
C LYS A 95 7.39 1.33 -17.21
N THR A 96 6.40 2.08 -16.74
CA THR A 96 5.08 2.20 -17.36
C THR A 96 4.56 3.63 -17.15
N ASN A 97 3.41 3.95 -17.75
CA ASN A 97 2.65 5.16 -17.44
C ASN A 97 1.36 4.76 -16.71
N PHE A 98 0.69 5.74 -16.10
CA PHE A 98 -0.52 5.50 -15.31
C PHE A 98 -1.62 4.78 -16.09
N THR A 99 -1.91 5.26 -17.31
CA THR A 99 -2.97 4.71 -18.17
C THR A 99 -2.70 3.25 -18.52
N SER A 100 -1.53 2.96 -19.11
CA SER A 100 -1.15 1.59 -19.49
C SER A 100 -1.05 0.65 -18.29
N PHE A 101 -0.68 1.17 -17.12
CA PHE A 101 -0.65 0.38 -15.88
C PHE A 101 -2.06 -0.01 -15.43
N VAL A 102 -3.00 0.93 -15.39
CA VAL A 102 -4.40 0.66 -15.03
C VAL A 102 -5.03 -0.32 -16.03
N GLU A 103 -4.82 -0.12 -17.32
CA GLU A 103 -5.35 -0.97 -18.38
C GLU A 103 -4.74 -2.38 -18.42
N SER A 104 -3.57 -2.59 -17.78
CA SER A 104 -2.94 -3.91 -17.69
C SER A 104 -3.66 -4.89 -16.76
N PHE A 105 -4.54 -4.40 -15.89
CA PHE A 105 -5.30 -5.24 -14.98
C PHE A 105 -6.53 -5.81 -15.66
N ILE A 106 -6.49 -7.10 -15.97
CA ILE A 106 -7.63 -7.88 -16.49
C ILE A 106 -8.14 -8.75 -15.33
N THR A 107 -9.08 -8.23 -14.56
CA THR A 107 -9.64 -8.91 -13.38
C THR A 107 -11.03 -8.38 -13.04
N ASP A 108 -11.87 -9.24 -12.44
CA ASP A 108 -13.17 -8.86 -11.88
C ASP A 108 -13.03 -8.25 -10.46
N GLU A 109 -11.84 -8.35 -9.87
CA GLU A 109 -11.54 -7.79 -8.57
C GLU A 109 -11.50 -6.26 -8.61
N LYS A 110 -12.03 -5.64 -7.55
CA LYS A 110 -11.99 -4.18 -7.44
C LYS A 110 -10.60 -3.71 -7.05
N ILE A 111 -9.92 -3.07 -8.00
CA ILE A 111 -8.61 -2.46 -7.77
C ILE A 111 -8.74 -0.94 -7.59
N HIS A 112 -8.10 -0.42 -6.55
CA HIS A 112 -7.95 1.00 -6.31
C HIS A 112 -6.51 1.41 -6.62
N ILE A 113 -6.33 2.33 -7.58
CA ILE A 113 -5.03 2.89 -7.97
C ILE A 113 -5.10 4.41 -7.86
N GLY A 114 -4.08 5.01 -7.28
CA GLY A 114 -3.99 6.45 -7.12
C GLY A 114 -2.58 6.87 -6.71
N LYS A 115 -2.31 8.17 -6.79
CA LYS A 115 -1.06 8.75 -6.30
C LYS A 115 -1.08 8.79 -4.78
N VAL A 116 0.04 8.40 -4.17
CA VAL A 116 0.22 8.54 -2.72
C VAL A 116 0.56 10.00 -2.43
N GLN A 117 -0.26 10.64 -1.60
CA GLN A 117 0.04 11.95 -1.04
C GLN A 117 0.46 11.75 0.40
N TYR A 118 1.75 11.97 0.68
CA TYR A 118 2.24 12.02 2.04
C TYR A 118 1.77 13.33 2.66
N ILE A 119 1.09 13.23 3.80
CA ILE A 119 0.68 14.35 4.64
C ILE A 119 1.46 14.28 5.94
N ASP A 120 1.64 15.43 6.60
CA ASP A 120 2.05 15.39 7.99
C ASP A 120 0.95 14.72 8.79
N TYR A 121 1.35 13.80 9.67
CA TYR A 121 0.41 13.03 10.46
C TYR A 121 -0.01 13.80 11.73
N ASP A 122 0.80 14.79 12.13
CA ASP A 122 0.57 15.68 13.28
C ASP A 122 -0.32 16.89 12.93
#